data_AF-A0A378W3U0-F1
#
_entry.id   AF-A0A378W3U0-F1
#
_cell.length_a   1.000
_cell.length_b   1.000
_cell.length_c   1.000
_cell.angle_alpha   90.00
_cell.angle_beta   90.00
_cell.angle_gamma   90.00
#
_symmetry.space_group_name_H-M   'P 1'
#
loop_
_entity.id
_entity.type
_entity.pdbx_description
1 polymer ?
#
loop_
_entity_poly.entity_id
_entity_poly.type
_entity_poly.pdbx_seq_one_letter_code
_entity_poly.pdbx_strand_id
1 'polypeptide(L)'
;MTRQVRDVDKYLGPTLAKLGFRPEAVDSAVAYGDRPAWAIYYRGLDCKLQVCWSARDGGIDFLLAPLDAPDEFGPSGGSQGWQYLLMLSTSDDGLTTPPLEASDDIWWKWREALLLAHVDEARTALSAEH
;
A
#
# COMPACT_ATOMS: atom_id res chain seq x y z
N MET A 1 13.03 2.69 -12.99
CA MET A 1 11.68 2.25 -12.56
C MET A 1 11.57 0.74 -12.72
N THR A 2 11.45 0.03 -11.61
CA THR A 2 11.38 -1.44 -11.50
C THR A 2 10.10 -1.98 -12.14
N ARG A 3 10.12 -3.23 -12.64
CA ARG A 3 8.96 -3.91 -13.26
C ARG A 3 7.71 -3.85 -12.38
N GLN A 4 7.88 -4.10 -11.08
CA GLN A 4 6.78 -4.10 -10.11
C GLN A 4 6.08 -2.74 -9.98
N VAL A 5 6.79 -1.61 -10.10
CA VAL A 5 6.17 -0.26 -10.05
C VAL A 5 5.23 -0.06 -11.25
N ARG A 6 5.60 -0.58 -12.43
CA ARG A 6 4.71 -0.55 -13.61
C ARG A 6 3.51 -1.47 -13.43
N ASP A 7 3.69 -2.59 -12.76
CA ASP A 7 2.59 -3.49 -12.46
C ASP A 7 1.60 -2.85 -11.47
N VAL A 8 2.07 -2.10 -10.45
CA VAL A 8 1.16 -1.32 -9.58
C VAL A 8 0.26 -0.39 -10.41
N ASP A 9 0.84 0.38 -11.32
CA ASP A 9 0.06 1.27 -12.19
C ASP A 9 -0.94 0.50 -13.07
N LYS A 10 -0.50 -0.61 -13.67
CA LYS A 10 -1.34 -1.46 -14.53
C LYS A 10 -2.53 -2.06 -13.79
N TYR A 11 -2.32 -2.64 -12.60
CA TYR A 11 -3.34 -3.41 -11.90
C TYR A 11 -4.13 -2.57 -10.90
N LEU A 12 -3.45 -1.69 -10.15
CA LEU A 12 -4.08 -0.91 -9.09
C LEU A 12 -4.41 0.52 -9.52
N GLY A 13 -3.71 1.08 -10.51
CA GLY A 13 -3.90 2.47 -10.95
C GLY A 13 -5.36 2.86 -11.20
N PRO A 14 -6.15 2.11 -12.01
CA PRO A 14 -7.55 2.41 -12.24
C PRO A 14 -8.40 2.38 -10.96
N THR A 15 -8.11 1.46 -10.05
CA THR A 15 -8.85 1.28 -8.80
C THR A 15 -8.52 2.36 -7.79
N LEU A 16 -7.25 2.69 -7.63
CA LEU A 16 -6.79 3.83 -6.83
C LEU A 16 -7.39 5.14 -7.34
N ALA A 17 -7.44 5.34 -8.66
CA ALA A 17 -8.05 6.52 -9.24
C ALA A 17 -9.55 6.64 -8.92
N LYS A 18 -10.29 5.52 -8.92
CA LYS A 18 -11.71 5.46 -8.53
C LYS A 18 -11.92 5.70 -7.03
N LEU A 19 -11.00 5.23 -6.20
CA LEU A 19 -11.00 5.49 -4.75
C LEU A 19 -10.59 6.94 -4.41
N GLY A 20 -10.27 7.77 -5.40
CA GLY A 20 -9.91 9.19 -5.21
C GLY A 20 -8.43 9.42 -4.96
N PHE A 21 -7.59 8.39 -5.01
CA PHE A 21 -6.14 8.53 -4.90
C PHE A 21 -5.52 9.05 -6.20
N ARG A 22 -4.47 9.85 -6.07
CA ARG A 22 -3.64 10.36 -7.18
C ARG A 22 -2.17 10.10 -6.88
N PRO A 23 -1.38 9.60 -7.84
CA PRO A 23 0.05 9.39 -7.60
C PRO A 23 0.73 10.74 -7.34
N GLU A 24 1.53 10.80 -6.27
CA GLU A 24 2.25 12.00 -5.82
C GLU A 24 3.76 11.82 -6.03
N ALA A 25 4.32 10.69 -5.61
CA ALA A 25 5.75 10.41 -5.72
C ALA A 25 6.05 8.90 -5.88
N VAL A 26 7.23 8.61 -6.42
CA VAL A 26 7.78 7.25 -6.48
C VAL A 26 9.20 7.31 -5.93
N ASP A 27 9.47 6.56 -4.88
CA ASP A 27 10.83 6.30 -4.41
C ASP A 27 11.23 4.88 -4.78
N SER A 28 12.16 4.76 -5.73
CA SER A 28 12.63 3.48 -6.25
C SER A 28 14.00 3.04 -5.70
N ALA A 29 14.56 3.80 -4.75
CA ALA A 29 15.91 3.60 -4.22
C ALA A 29 15.93 3.58 -2.69
N VAL A 30 14.88 3.04 -2.06
CA VAL A 30 14.80 2.89 -0.60
C VAL A 30 15.74 1.77 -0.15
N ALA A 31 16.49 2.01 0.93
CA ALA A 31 17.20 0.97 1.66
C ALA A 31 16.48 0.71 3.00
N TYR A 32 15.93 -0.50 3.17
CA TYR A 32 15.27 -0.92 4.39
C TYR A 32 16.02 -2.08 5.03
N GLY A 33 16.72 -1.82 6.14
CA GLY A 33 17.58 -2.81 6.80
C GLY A 33 18.66 -3.38 5.88
N ASP A 34 19.36 -2.50 5.16
CA ASP A 34 20.39 -2.81 4.14
C ASP A 34 19.89 -3.63 2.94
N ARG A 35 18.57 -3.75 2.77
CA ARG A 35 17.94 -4.44 1.64
C ARG A 35 17.19 -3.46 0.75
N PRO A 36 17.13 -3.71 -0.57
CA PRO A 36 16.41 -2.84 -1.49
C PRO A 36 14.91 -2.87 -1.22
N ALA A 37 14.30 -1.69 -1.34
CA ALA A 37 12.87 -1.47 -1.24
C ALA A 37 12.44 -0.36 -2.22
N TRP A 38 11.13 -0.24 -2.40
CA TRP A 38 10.54 0.88 -3.14
C TRP A 38 9.18 1.22 -2.56
N ALA A 39 8.75 2.46 -2.76
CA ALA A 39 7.43 2.95 -2.39
C ALA A 39 6.85 3.86 -3.47
N ILE A 40 5.54 3.78 -3.64
CA ILE A 40 4.74 4.72 -4.44
C ILE A 40 3.79 5.39 -3.46
N TYR A 41 3.82 6.72 -3.47
CA TYR A 41 2.98 7.55 -2.62
C TYR A 41 1.82 8.09 -3.45
N TYR A 42 0.63 7.96 -2.89
CA TYR A 42 -0.61 8.46 -3.43
C TYR A 42 -1.26 9.41 -2.44
N ARG A 43 -1.87 10.47 -2.95
CA ARG A 43 -2.66 11.42 -2.16
C ARG A 43 -4.14 11.24 -2.44
N GLY A 44 -4.93 11.02 -1.39
CA GLY A 44 -6.38 11.05 -1.40
C GLY A 44 -6.92 12.39 -0.92
N LEU A 45 -8.24 12.46 -0.69
CA LEU A 45 -8.89 13.66 -0.15
C LEU A 45 -8.71 13.76 1.37
N ASP A 46 -8.63 12.62 2.04
CA ASP A 46 -8.69 12.42 3.49
C ASP A 46 -7.40 11.84 4.08
N CYS A 47 -6.65 11.08 3.28
CA CYS A 47 -5.42 10.40 3.69
C CYS A 47 -4.41 10.28 2.54
N LYS A 48 -3.19 9.89 2.88
CA LYS A 48 -2.19 9.36 1.95
C LYS A 48 -2.23 7.84 1.95
N LEU A 49 -1.83 7.24 0.83
CA LEU A 49 -1.62 5.81 0.67
C LEU A 49 -0.22 5.55 0.13
N GLN A 50 0.47 4.59 0.73
CA GLN A 50 1.73 4.05 0.26
C GLN A 50 1.50 2.62 -0.23
N VAL A 51 1.93 2.35 -1.46
CA VAL A 51 2.11 0.99 -1.98
C VAL A 51 3.61 0.73 -1.99
N CYS A 52 4.08 -0.25 -1.24
CA CYS A 52 5.51 -0.50 -1.10
C CYS A 52 5.87 -1.97 -1.18
N TRP A 53 7.15 -2.24 -1.41
CA TRP A 53 7.73 -3.57 -1.35
C TRP A 53 9.12 -3.48 -0.73
N SER A 54 9.51 -4.52 -0.01
CA SER A 54 10.86 -4.67 0.52
C SER A 54 11.40 -6.08 0.25
N ALA A 55 12.70 -6.19 -0.06
CA ALA A 55 13.38 -7.48 -0.12
C ALA A 55 13.57 -8.13 1.28
N ARG A 56 13.22 -7.42 2.36
CA ARG A 56 13.22 -7.96 3.71
C ARG A 56 11.97 -8.82 3.95
N ASP A 57 10.82 -8.31 3.55
CA ASP A 57 9.51 -8.91 3.84
C ASP A 57 8.95 -9.67 2.63
N GLY A 58 9.43 -9.37 1.43
CA GLY A 58 9.13 -10.10 0.18
C GLY A 58 7.75 -9.83 -0.41
N GLY A 59 6.86 -9.16 0.34
CA GLY A 59 5.50 -8.80 -0.06
C GLY A 59 5.36 -7.36 -0.53
N ILE A 60 4.24 -7.09 -1.22
CA ILE A 60 3.76 -5.73 -1.44
C ILE A 60 2.76 -5.44 -0.34
N ASP A 61 2.94 -4.30 0.32
CA ASP A 61 2.11 -3.83 1.42
C ASP A 61 1.40 -2.52 1.07
N PHE A 62 0.31 -2.27 1.81
CA PHE A 62 -0.47 -1.03 1.76
C PHE A 62 -0.41 -0.35 3.12
N LEU A 63 -0.04 0.92 3.14
CA LEU A 63 -0.02 1.73 4.36
C LEU A 63 -0.80 3.02 4.14
N LEU A 64 -1.51 3.49 5.16
CA LEU A 64 -2.18 4.78 5.16
C LEU A 64 -1.49 5.73 6.14
N ALA A 65 -1.59 7.03 5.87
CA ALA A 65 -1.11 8.08 6.76
C ALA A 65 -1.96 9.35 6.65
N PRO A 66 -1.97 10.22 7.68
CA PRO A 66 -2.59 11.54 7.60
C PRO A 66 -2.00 12.40 6.47
N LEU A 67 -2.75 13.42 6.02
CA LEU A 67 -2.35 14.26 4.88
C LEU A 67 -1.08 15.09 5.10
N ASP A 68 -0.73 15.35 6.35
CA ASP A 68 0.44 16.10 6.80
C ASP A 68 1.65 15.21 7.12
N ALA A 69 1.47 13.88 7.11
CA ALA A 69 2.57 12.94 7.29
C ALA A 69 3.63 13.09 6.16
N PRO A 70 4.93 13.02 6.48
CA PRO A 70 5.99 13.09 5.47
C PRO A 70 5.99 11.84 4.58
N ASP A 71 6.45 11.99 3.34
CA ASP A 71 6.59 10.87 2.40
C ASP A 71 7.83 10.04 2.74
N GLU A 72 7.68 9.18 3.74
CA GLU A 72 8.71 8.27 4.25
C GLU A 72 8.34 6.80 4.01
N PHE A 73 9.34 5.93 3.98
CA PHE A 73 9.08 4.49 3.88
C PHE A 73 8.44 3.98 5.17
N GLY A 74 7.14 3.71 5.12
CA GLY A 74 6.32 3.46 6.31
C GLY A 74 6.66 2.19 7.09
N PRO A 75 7.13 1.09 6.48
CA PRO A 75 7.62 -0.06 7.25
C PRO A 75 8.83 0.25 8.14
N SER A 76 9.49 1.40 7.98
CA SER A 76 10.59 1.79 8.86
C SER A 76 10.06 2.16 10.24
N GLY A 77 10.68 1.63 11.31
CA GLY A 77 10.22 1.87 12.70
C GLY A 77 10.29 3.31 13.20
N GLY A 78 10.70 4.26 12.35
CA GLY A 78 10.70 5.70 12.63
C GLY A 78 9.66 6.50 11.85
N SER A 79 8.85 5.85 10.99
CA SER A 79 7.91 6.57 10.13
C SER A 79 6.86 7.28 10.95
N GLN A 80 6.68 8.58 10.71
CA GLN A 80 5.67 9.36 11.42
C GLN A 80 4.31 9.22 10.75
N GLY A 81 3.45 8.37 11.30
CA GLY A 81 2.03 8.29 10.95
C GLY A 81 1.65 7.26 9.87
N TRP A 82 2.62 6.56 9.27
CA TRP A 82 2.31 5.46 8.36
C TRP A 82 1.91 4.19 9.13
N GLN A 83 0.75 3.65 8.79
CA GLN A 83 0.16 2.48 9.44
C GLN A 83 -0.29 1.47 8.39
N TYR A 84 -0.03 0.18 8.63
CA TYR A 84 -0.48 -0.88 7.74
C TYR A 84 -2.01 -0.91 7.62
N LEU A 85 -2.49 -1.04 6.39
CA LEU A 85 -3.92 -1.13 6.07
C LEU A 85 -4.62 -2.20 6.93
N LEU A 86 -4.01 -3.37 7.04
CA LEU A 86 -4.56 -4.51 7.78
C LEU A 86 -4.47 -4.35 9.32
N MET A 87 -3.71 -3.37 9.83
CA MET A 87 -3.77 -3.02 11.27
C MET A 87 -4.92 -2.06 11.58
N LEU A 88 -5.37 -1.31 10.58
CA LEU A 88 -6.44 -0.32 10.70
C LEU A 88 -7.83 -0.90 10.42
N SER A 89 -7.91 -2.07 9.79
CA SER A 89 -9.17 -2.75 9.47
C SER A 89 -9.30 -4.03 10.27
N THR A 90 -10.44 -4.19 10.94
CA THR A 90 -10.79 -5.36 11.74
C THR A 90 -11.72 -6.33 11.01
N SER A 91 -12.19 -5.95 9.82
CA SER A 91 -13.05 -6.79 8.99
C SER A 91 -12.33 -8.06 8.52
N ASP A 92 -13.04 -9.17 8.53
CA ASP A 92 -12.64 -10.39 7.83
C ASP A 92 -12.94 -10.22 6.33
N ASP A 93 -11.92 -10.30 5.49
CA ASP A 93 -12.03 -10.12 4.04
C ASP A 93 -12.62 -11.34 3.33
N GLY A 94 -12.60 -12.52 3.97
CA GLY A 94 -13.01 -13.79 3.38
C GLY A 94 -12.20 -14.20 2.14
N LEU A 95 -11.06 -13.55 1.89
CA LEU A 95 -10.20 -13.79 0.75
C LEU A 95 -9.29 -14.98 1.01
N THR A 96 -9.25 -15.90 0.05
CA THR A 96 -8.27 -16.98 0.07
C THR A 96 -6.95 -16.46 -0.49
N THR A 97 -5.90 -16.50 0.33
CA THR A 97 -4.54 -16.16 -0.12
C THR A 97 -4.14 -17.08 -1.28
N PRO A 98 -3.69 -16.55 -2.43
CA PRO A 98 -3.26 -17.36 -3.56
C PRO A 98 -2.11 -18.31 -3.18
N PRO A 99 -2.02 -19.50 -3.79
CA PRO A 99 -0.85 -20.36 -3.61
C PRO A 99 0.41 -19.68 -4.17
N LEU A 100 1.59 -20.04 -3.64
CA LEU A 100 2.88 -19.47 -4.07
C LEU A 100 3.12 -19.58 -5.58
N GLU A 101 2.65 -20.68 -6.20
CA GLU A 101 2.78 -20.97 -7.63
C GLU A 101 1.76 -20.21 -8.52
N ALA A 102 0.87 -19.42 -7.93
CA ALA A 102 -0.09 -18.63 -8.70
C ALA A 102 0.61 -17.60 -9.58
N SER A 103 0.00 -17.29 -10.72
CA SER A 103 0.54 -16.28 -11.63
C SER A 103 0.50 -14.88 -11.00
N ASP A 104 1.37 -13.99 -11.49
CA ASP A 104 1.39 -12.57 -11.11
C ASP A 104 -0.02 -11.94 -11.22
N ASP A 105 -0.78 -12.27 -12.27
CA ASP A 105 -2.14 -11.77 -12.47
C ASP A 105 -3.10 -12.13 -11.32
N ILE A 106 -3.03 -13.36 -10.81
CA ILE A 106 -3.86 -13.81 -9.69
C ILE A 106 -3.47 -13.07 -8.42
N TRP A 107 -2.16 -12.95 -8.18
CA TRP A 107 -1.60 -12.22 -7.06
C TRP A 107 -1.97 -10.73 -7.07
N TRP A 108 -1.97 -10.09 -8.23
CA TRP A 108 -2.38 -8.68 -8.36
C TRP A 108 -3.87 -8.47 -8.16
N LYS A 109 -4.72 -9.34 -8.73
CA LYS A 109 -6.17 -9.30 -8.50
C LYS A 109 -6.53 -9.52 -7.03
N TRP A 110 -5.83 -10.43 -6.36
CA TRP A 110 -6.03 -10.65 -4.93
C TRP A 110 -5.64 -9.41 -4.11
N ARG A 111 -4.53 -8.74 -4.44
CA ARG A 111 -4.14 -7.48 -3.77
C ARG A 111 -5.13 -6.34 -4.00
N GLU A 112 -5.67 -6.24 -5.22
CA GLU A 112 -6.73 -5.29 -5.52
C GLU A 112 -7.97 -5.55 -4.68
N ALA A 113 -8.40 -6.82 -4.58
CA ALA A 113 -9.53 -7.22 -3.75
C ALA A 113 -9.28 -6.96 -2.26
N LEU A 114 -8.09 -7.26 -1.76
CA LEU A 114 -7.66 -6.98 -0.38
C LEU A 114 -7.74 -5.48 -0.08
N LEU A 115 -7.17 -4.65 -0.95
CA LEU A 115 -7.25 -3.20 -0.81
C LEU A 115 -8.71 -2.73 -0.73
N LEU A 116 -9.55 -3.18 -1.66
CA LEU A 116 -10.97 -2.79 -1.72
C LEU A 116 -11.77 -3.26 -0.49
N ALA A 117 -11.42 -4.40 0.09
CA ALA A 117 -12.10 -4.92 1.28
C ALA A 117 -11.84 -4.06 2.53
N HIS A 118 -10.65 -3.47 2.64
CA HIS A 118 -10.21 -2.82 3.88
C HIS A 118 -10.11 -1.29 3.82
N VAL A 119 -10.00 -0.68 2.64
CA VAL A 119 -9.63 0.74 2.51
C VAL A 119 -10.61 1.70 3.20
N ASP A 120 -11.91 1.45 3.15
CA ASP A 120 -12.90 2.35 3.75
C ASP A 120 -12.90 2.29 5.29
N GLU A 121 -12.77 1.09 5.86
CA GLU A 121 -12.63 0.93 7.32
C GLU A 121 -11.31 1.54 7.79
N ALA A 122 -10.22 1.28 7.07
CA ALA A 122 -8.90 1.78 7.44
C ALA A 122 -8.82 3.32 7.37
N ARG A 123 -9.46 3.96 6.38
CA ARG A 123 -9.63 5.42 6.32
C ARG A 123 -10.40 5.96 7.53
N THR A 124 -11.47 5.27 7.90
CA THR A 124 -12.31 5.65 9.04
C THR A 124 -11.53 5.55 10.35
N ALA A 125 -10.79 4.46 10.55
CA ALA A 125 -9.96 4.26 11.73
C ALA A 125 -8.86 5.31 11.84
N LEU A 126 -8.12 5.56 10.75
CA LEU A 126 -7.06 6.58 10.71
C LEU A 126 -7.57 7.99 11.05
N SER A 127 -8.77 8.32 10.57
CA SER A 127 -9.42 9.62 10.83
C SER A 127 -9.95 9.76 12.26
N ALA A 128 -10.16 8.65 12.99
CA ALA A 128 -10.61 8.68 14.37
C ALA A 128 -9.44 8.86 15.37
N GLU A 129 -8.21 8.63 14.93
CA GLU A 129 -6.99 8.80 15.73
C GLU A 129 -6.44 10.23 15.72
N HIS A 130 -6.99 11.12 14.89
CA HIS A 130 -6.55 12.51 14.66
C HIS A 130 -7.71 13.51 14.72
#